data_AF-A0A1D3L2N8-F1
#
_entry.id   AF-A0A1D3L2N8-F1
#
_cell.length_a   1.000
_cell.length_b   1.000
_cell.length_c   1.000
_cell.angle_alpha   90.00
_cell.angle_beta   90.00
_cell.angle_gamma   90.00
#
_symmetry.space_group_name_H-M   'P 1'
#
loop_
_entity.id
_entity.type
_entity.pdbx_description
1 polymer ?
#
loop_
_entity_poly.entity_id
_entity_poly.type
_entity_poly.pdbx_seq_one_letter_code
_entity_poly.pdbx_strand_id
1 'polypeptide(L)'
;MGEVEFNNENVMKCLCTGCPVQGTSECVKGKIQKMQEMMAEDIDIATVIGPEDVPGLYCASGEASCTDLYYHEECQCPECPVFKENELADGKTVGYYCRDGKAD
;
A
#
# COMPACT_ATOMS: atom_id res chain seq x y z
N MET A 1 -9.78 -10.49 -10.89
CA MET A 1 -8.73 -9.59 -10.39
C MET A 1 -7.58 -10.42 -9.84
N GLY A 2 -6.33 -10.07 -10.15
CA GLY A 2 -5.17 -10.79 -9.61
C GLY A 2 -5.05 -10.61 -8.09
N GLU A 3 -4.60 -11.65 -7.39
CA GLU A 3 -4.16 -11.54 -6.00
C GLU A 3 -2.69 -11.18 -5.98
N VAL A 4 -2.34 -10.10 -5.28
CA VAL A 4 -0.94 -9.71 -5.08
C VAL A 4 -0.39 -10.50 -3.92
N GLU A 5 0.66 -11.27 -4.18
CA GLU A 5 1.38 -11.99 -3.14
C GLU A 5 2.04 -11.02 -2.17
N PHE A 6 1.84 -11.25 -0.88
CA PHE A 6 2.43 -10.44 0.17
C PHE A 6 3.87 -10.88 0.45
N ASN A 7 4.85 -10.19 -0.14
CA ASN A 7 6.27 -10.43 0.06
C ASN A 7 7.07 -9.11 0.02
N ASN A 8 8.29 -9.14 0.55
CA ASN A 8 9.16 -7.95 0.63
C ASN A 8 9.44 -7.30 -0.73
N GLU A 9 9.53 -8.11 -1.79
CA GLU A 9 9.77 -7.61 -3.15
C GLU A 9 8.60 -6.74 -3.63
N ASN A 10 7.36 -7.21 -3.48
CA ASN A 10 6.16 -6.48 -3.88
C ASN A 10 5.93 -5.23 -3.02
N VAL A 11 6.23 -5.33 -1.71
CA VAL A 11 6.20 -4.18 -0.79
C VAL A 11 7.15 -3.07 -1.26
N MET A 12 8.36 -3.42 -1.67
CA MET A 12 9.39 -2.46 -2.09
C MET A 12 9.19 -1.93 -3.50
N LYS A 13 8.48 -2.68 -4.36
CA LYS A 13 8.16 -2.25 -5.73
C LYS A 13 7.16 -1.12 -5.79
N CYS A 14 6.24 -1.02 -4.84
CA CYS A 14 5.22 0.04 -4.85
C CYS A 14 5.74 1.37 -4.28
N LEU A 15 5.45 2.45 -5.00
CA LEU A 15 5.70 3.83 -4.58
C LEU A 15 4.62 4.41 -3.66
N CYS A 16 3.72 3.58 -3.10
CA CYS A 16 2.59 4.09 -2.30
C CYS A 16 3.06 4.84 -1.04
N THR A 17 4.26 4.58 -0.55
CA THR A 17 4.90 5.36 0.52
C THR A 17 5.20 6.82 0.12
N GLY A 18 5.31 7.12 -1.18
CA GLY A 18 5.43 8.46 -1.74
C GLY A 18 4.07 9.11 -2.07
N CYS A 19 2.96 8.39 -1.85
CA CYS A 19 1.63 8.88 -2.16
C CYS A 19 1.27 10.10 -1.30
N PRO A 20 0.82 11.22 -1.89
CA PRO A 20 0.44 12.42 -1.13
C PRO A 20 -0.65 12.18 -0.09
N VAL A 21 -1.57 11.23 -0.33
CA VAL A 21 -2.61 10.80 0.63
C VAL A 21 -2.00 10.28 1.94
N GLN A 22 -0.82 9.67 1.85
CA GLN A 22 -0.09 9.10 2.98
C GLN A 22 0.95 10.06 3.58
N GLY A 23 1.35 11.10 2.84
CA GLY A 23 2.52 11.94 3.17
C GLY A 23 2.42 12.71 4.49
N THR A 24 1.21 12.95 4.99
CA THR A 24 0.97 13.65 6.28
C THR A 24 0.50 12.73 7.40
N SER A 25 0.26 11.44 7.13
CA SER A 25 -0.25 10.47 8.11
C SER A 25 0.85 10.05 9.09
N GLU A 26 0.59 10.22 10.38
CA GLU A 26 1.46 9.75 11.44
C GLU A 26 1.38 8.22 11.57
N CYS A 27 0.21 7.64 11.32
CA CYS A 27 0.04 6.18 11.25
C CYS A 27 0.94 5.56 10.17
N VAL A 28 0.95 6.14 8.95
CA VAL A 28 1.80 5.65 7.87
C VAL A 28 3.28 5.82 8.21
N LYS A 29 3.70 6.97 8.73
CA LYS A 29 5.10 7.18 9.16
C LYS A 29 5.54 6.13 10.18
N GLY A 30 4.72 5.87 11.19
CA GLY A 30 5.01 4.85 12.21
C GLY A 30 5.12 3.44 11.62
N LYS A 31 4.27 3.10 10.64
CA LYS A 31 4.34 1.81 9.94
C LYS A 31 5.58 1.69 9.06
N ILE A 32 5.94 2.73 8.32
CA ILE A 32 7.17 2.78 7.52
C ILE A 32 8.41 2.61 8.42
N GLN A 33 8.44 3.30 9.56
CA GLN A 33 9.57 3.18 10.49
C GLN A 33 9.71 1.75 11.02
N LYS A 34 8.62 1.12 11.47
CA LYS A 34 8.63 -0.28 11.90
C LYS A 34 9.09 -1.22 10.79
N MET A 35 8.65 -0.99 9.56
CA MET A 35 9.10 -1.78 8.41
C MET A 35 10.60 -1.64 8.17
N GLN A 36 11.14 -0.42 8.25
CA GLN A 36 12.59 -0.19 8.13
C GLN A 36 13.39 -0.85 9.24
N GLU A 37 12.89 -0.81 10.48
CA GLU A 37 13.48 -1.52 11.62
C GLU A 37 13.49 -3.03 11.39
N MET A 38 12.38 -3.62 10.94
CA MET A 38 12.29 -5.04 10.62
C MET A 38 13.23 -5.45 9.48
N MET A 39 13.31 -4.66 8.40
CA MET A 39 14.26 -4.93 7.31
C MET A 39 15.71 -4.86 7.78
N ALA A 40 16.04 -3.92 8.67
CA ALA A 40 17.39 -3.79 9.23
C ALA A 40 17.78 -4.98 10.12
N GLU A 41 16.79 -5.67 10.69
CA GLU A 41 16.96 -6.89 11.50
C GLU A 41 16.84 -8.19 10.66
N ASP A 42 16.75 -8.11 9.33
CA ASP A 42 16.50 -9.24 8.42
C ASP A 42 15.22 -10.03 8.79
N ILE A 43 14.23 -9.36 9.40
CA ILE A 43 12.93 -9.94 9.74
C ILE A 43 12.04 -9.91 8.50
N ASP A 44 11.44 -11.06 8.19
CA ASP A 44 10.42 -11.12 7.16
C ASP A 44 9.15 -10.41 7.62
N ILE A 45 8.90 -9.22 7.04
CA ILE A 45 7.74 -8.36 7.31
C ILE A 45 6.43 -9.14 7.22
N ALA A 46 6.37 -10.10 6.29
CA ALA A 46 5.17 -10.89 6.05
C ALA A 46 4.79 -11.82 7.22
N THR A 47 5.71 -12.03 8.17
CA THR A 47 5.48 -12.84 9.36
C THR A 47 5.01 -12.03 10.57
N VAL A 48 5.08 -10.70 10.52
CA VAL A 48 4.87 -9.80 11.68
C VAL A 48 3.69 -8.86 11.49
N ILE A 49 3.43 -8.38 10.28
CA ILE A 49 2.33 -7.46 9.97
C ILE A 49 1.56 -7.93 8.74
N GLY A 50 0.25 -7.66 8.71
CA GLY A 50 -0.62 -8.04 7.58
C GLY A 50 -0.48 -7.09 6.37
N PRO A 51 -0.92 -7.51 5.18
CA PRO A 51 -0.90 -6.68 3.97
C PRO A 51 -1.73 -5.39 4.08
N GLU A 52 -2.73 -5.34 4.97
CA GLU A 52 -3.52 -4.16 5.35
C GLU A 52 -2.76 -3.16 6.21
N ASP A 53 -1.60 -3.56 6.76
CA ASP A 53 -0.72 -2.76 7.59
C ASP A 53 0.53 -2.28 6.84
N VAL A 54 0.64 -2.59 5.55
CA VAL A 54 1.78 -2.16 4.73
C VAL A 54 1.34 -1.05 3.77
N PRO A 55 1.72 0.22 4.04
CA PRO A 55 1.28 1.36 3.23
C PRO A 55 1.72 1.27 1.76
N GLY A 56 2.84 0.59 1.50
CA GLY A 56 3.33 0.23 0.18
C GLY A 56 2.31 -0.59 -0.64
N LEU A 57 1.48 -1.41 0.01
CA LEU A 57 0.59 -2.33 -0.66
C LEU A 57 -0.88 -1.93 -0.66
N TYR A 58 -1.28 -0.81 -0.05
CA TYR A 58 -2.71 -0.43 -0.02
C TYR A 58 -3.35 -0.47 -1.40
N CYS A 59 -2.63 0.00 -2.41
CA CYS A 59 -3.08 -0.02 -3.81
C CYS A 59 -3.38 -1.43 -4.36
N ALA A 60 -2.79 -2.46 -3.77
CA ALA A 60 -2.93 -3.87 -4.12
C ALA A 60 -3.81 -4.67 -3.13
N SER A 61 -3.75 -4.33 -1.83
CA SER A 61 -4.41 -5.04 -0.74
C SER A 61 -5.81 -4.52 -0.45
N GLY A 62 -6.13 -3.25 -0.74
CA GLY A 62 -7.47 -2.68 -0.58
C GLY A 62 -7.51 -1.42 0.29
N GLU A 63 -8.34 -1.43 1.34
CA GLU A 63 -8.55 -0.27 2.21
C GLU A 63 -7.36 -0.09 3.18
N ALA A 64 -6.90 1.14 3.37
CA ALA A 64 -5.88 1.42 4.35
C ALA A 64 -6.44 1.33 5.77
N SER A 65 -5.71 0.67 6.66
CA SER A 65 -6.04 0.64 8.10
C SER A 65 -5.75 1.96 8.83
N CYS A 66 -4.99 2.88 8.22
CA CYS A 66 -4.72 4.19 8.78
C CYS A 66 -5.91 5.15 8.55
N THR A 67 -6.42 5.74 9.63
CA THR A 67 -7.60 6.61 9.59
C THR A 67 -7.28 8.11 9.42
N ASP A 68 -6.00 8.47 9.41
CA ASP A 68 -5.47 9.84 9.31
C ASP A 68 -4.92 10.15 7.91
N LEU A 69 -5.39 9.42 6.89
CA LEU A 69 -5.05 9.66 5.49
C LEU A 69 -5.76 10.91 4.95
N TYR A 70 -5.05 11.68 4.14
CA TYR A 70 -5.56 12.93 3.57
C TYR A 70 -6.11 12.71 2.16
N TYR A 71 -7.37 12.27 2.08
CA TYR A 71 -8.05 11.90 0.83
C TYR A 71 -8.49 13.06 -0.07
N HIS A 72 -8.08 14.29 0.24
CA HIS A 72 -8.20 15.39 -0.71
C HIS A 72 -7.17 15.26 -1.85
N GLU A 73 -6.08 14.55 -1.59
CA GLU A 73 -5.09 14.17 -2.60
C GLU A 73 -5.47 12.84 -3.27
N GLU A 74 -4.80 12.52 -4.38
CA GLU A 74 -5.05 11.29 -5.14
C GLU A 74 -4.02 10.21 -4.83
N CYS A 75 -4.48 8.95 -4.79
CA CYS A 75 -3.58 7.81 -4.68
C CYS A 75 -2.92 7.50 -6.02
N GLN A 76 -1.58 7.51 -6.05
CA GLN A 76 -0.77 7.19 -7.23
C GLN A 76 -0.68 5.68 -7.51
N CYS A 77 -1.75 4.93 -7.24
CA CYS A 77 -1.79 3.47 -7.46
C CYS A 77 -1.42 3.05 -8.89
N PRO A 78 -1.82 3.76 -9.96
CA PRO A 78 -1.39 3.43 -11.32
C PRO A 78 0.12 3.53 -11.53
N GLU A 79 0.85 4.23 -10.67
CA GLU A 79 2.31 4.31 -10.71
C GLU A 79 2.98 3.14 -9.98
N CYS A 80 2.26 2.38 -9.16
CA CYS A 80 2.81 1.15 -8.59
C CYS A 80 2.97 0.06 -9.68
N PRO A 81 4.19 -0.49 -9.88
CA PRO A 81 4.44 -1.64 -10.76
C PRO A 81 3.58 -2.85 -10.40
N VAL A 82 3.43 -3.18 -9.11
CA VAL A 82 2.60 -4.31 -8.65
C VAL A 82 1.14 -4.14 -9.06
N PHE A 83 0.61 -2.91 -8.99
CA PHE A 83 -0.75 -2.60 -9.43
C PHE A 83 -0.93 -2.82 -10.94
N LYS A 84 0.07 -2.42 -11.74
CA LYS A 84 0.09 -2.60 -13.20
C LYS A 84 0.27 -4.07 -13.60
N GLU A 85 1.27 -4.75 -13.02
CA GLU A 85 1.64 -6.13 -13.33
C GLU A 85 0.52 -7.13 -13.02
N ASN A 86 -0.33 -6.82 -12.03
CA ASN A 86 -1.46 -7.66 -11.63
C ASN A 86 -2.79 -7.20 -12.23
N GLU A 87 -2.77 -6.25 -13.19
CA GLU A 87 -3.94 -5.74 -13.90
C GLU A 87 -5.08 -5.32 -12.96
N LEU A 88 -4.74 -4.64 -11.86
CA LEU A 88 -5.70 -4.28 -10.80
C LEU A 88 -6.59 -3.08 -11.15
N ALA A 89 -6.37 -2.45 -12.31
CA ALA A 89 -7.21 -1.39 -12.83
C ALA A 89 -8.49 -1.98 -13.44
N ASP A 90 -9.58 -2.03 -12.67
CA ASP A 90 -10.91 -2.31 -13.23
C ASP A 90 -11.59 -0.99 -13.65
N GLY A 91 -12.21 -0.98 -14.82
CA GLY A 91 -12.45 0.18 -15.70
C GLY A 91 -13.30 1.35 -15.19
N LYS A 92 -13.55 1.49 -13.88
CA LYS A 92 -14.26 2.62 -13.26
C LYS A 92 -13.59 3.22 -12.01
N THR A 93 -12.70 2.51 -11.34
CA THR A 93 -12.12 2.91 -10.04
C THR A 93 -10.60 2.80 -10.07
N VAL A 94 -10.02 3.53 -11.02
CA VAL A 94 -8.57 3.64 -11.17
C VAL A 94 -8.04 4.54 -10.05
N GLY A 95 -7.77 3.99 -8.85
CA GLY A 95 -7.02 4.72 -7.81
C GLY A 95 -7.64 4.86 -6.42
N TYR A 96 -8.70 4.12 -6.06
CA TYR A 96 -9.30 4.21 -4.71
C TYR A 96 -8.77 3.20 -3.68
N TYR A 97 -7.78 2.39 -4.06
CA TYR A 97 -7.22 1.30 -3.25
C TYR A 97 -6.30 1.84 -2.14
N CYS A 98 -6.88 2.65 -1.28
CA CYS A 98 -6.30 3.27 -0.09
C CYS A 98 -7.44 3.91 0.72
N ARG A 99 -8.52 4.34 0.05
CA ARG A 99 -9.70 4.98 0.64
C ARG A 99 -10.94 4.10 0.65
N ASP A 100 -11.28 3.51 -0.49
CA ASP A 100 -12.58 2.84 -0.68
C ASP A 100 -12.44 1.32 -0.89
N GLY A 101 -11.23 0.78 -0.74
CA GLY A 101 -10.97 -0.65 -0.90
C GLY A 101 -11.01 -1.13 -2.35
N LYS A 102 -11.10 -2.46 -2.53
CA LYS A 102 -11.29 -3.04 -3.86
C LYS A 102 -12.72 -2.78 -4.35
N ALA A 103 -12.87 -2.48 -5.64
CA ALA A 103 -14.21 -2.46 -6.24
C ALA A 103 -14.76 -3.90 -6.29
N ASP A 104 -15.96 -4.10 -5.75
CA ASP A 104 -16.74 -5.35 -5.85
C ASP A 104 -17.07 -5.72 -7.31
#